data_AF-A0ABD6B8D3-F1
#
_entry.id   AF-A0ABD6B8D3-F1
#
_cell.length_a   1.000
_cell.length_b   1.000
_cell.length_c   1.000
_cell.angle_alpha   90.00
_cell.angle_beta   90.00
_cell.angle_gamma   90.00
#
_symmetry.space_group_name_H-M   'P 1'
#
loop_
_entity.id
_entity.type
_entity.pdbx_description
1 polymer ?
#
loop_
_entity_poly.entity_id
_entity_poly.type
_entity_poly.pdbx_seq_one_letter_code
_entity_poly.pdbx_strand_id
1 'polypeptide(L)' 'MNSSTRTKATLFCSVCGHESPADGDWDESATATEIGERITLSCPDCATTITRRPVSKRSVDAVVASD' A
#
# COMPACT_ATOMS: atom_id res chain seq x y z
N MET A 1 19.72 -7.88 -8.00
CA MET A 1 19.84 -6.97 -6.85
C MET A 1 18.44 -6.58 -6.40
N ASN A 2 18.18 -6.72 -5.10
CA ASN A 2 16.90 -6.50 -4.44
C ASN A 2 16.67 -4.98 -4.28
N SER A 3 15.98 -4.34 -5.23
CA SER A 3 15.66 -2.91 -5.13
C SER A 3 14.32 -2.75 -4.41
N SER A 4 14.33 -3.03 -3.10
CA SER A 4 13.23 -2.67 -2.21
C SER A 4 13.08 -1.14 -2.22
N THR A 5 12.18 -0.61 -3.05
CA THR A 5 11.72 0.79 -3.03
C THR A 5 10.96 1.04 -1.72
N ARG A 6 11.69 1.07 -0.61
CA ARG A 6 11.13 1.26 0.72
C ARG A 6 10.85 2.75 0.92
N THR A 7 9.63 3.18 0.62
CA THR A 7 9.17 4.51 1.03
C THR A 7 8.88 4.52 2.53
N LYS A 8 9.28 5.61 3.17
CA LYS A 8 9.43 5.77 4.63
C LYS A 8 8.10 6.04 5.36
N ALA A 9 6.97 5.55 4.84
CA ALA A 9 5.66 5.79 5.41
C ALA A 9 5.25 4.64 6.34
N THR A 10 5.11 4.93 7.62
CA THR A 10 4.48 4.04 8.60
C THR A 10 2.98 4.35 8.63
N LEU A 11 2.16 3.31 8.47
CA LEU A 11 0.72 3.38 8.66
C LEU A 11 0.38 2.98 10.10
N PHE A 12 -0.73 3.52 10.60
CA PHE A 12 -1.21 3.28 11.95
C PHE A 12 -2.67 2.86 11.88
N CYS A 13 -3.03 1.81 12.61
CA CYS A 13 -4.41 1.39 12.77
C CYS A 13 -5.13 2.30 13.77
N SER A 14 -6.21 2.93 13.32
CA SER A 14 -7.04 3.82 14.15
C SER A 14 -7.86 3.10 15.24
N VAL A 15 -7.92 1.76 15.19
CA VAL A 15 -8.76 0.95 16.10
C VAL A 15 -7.91 0.28 17.18
N CYS A 16 -6.88 -0.47 16.80
CA CYS A 16 -6.05 -1.22 17.73
C CYS A 16 -4.66 -0.62 17.98
N GLY A 17 -4.26 0.39 17.19
CA GLY A 17 -2.94 1.01 17.30
C GLY A 17 -1.80 0.22 16.65
N HIS A 18 -2.08 -0.83 15.87
CA HIS A 18 -1.06 -1.54 15.08
C HIS A 18 -0.30 -0.57 14.17
N GLU A 19 1.03 -0.64 14.18
CA GLU A 19 1.91 0.22 13.39
C GLU A 19 2.77 -0.64 12.47
N SER A 20 2.65 -0.42 11.17
CA SER A 20 3.42 -1.17 10.17
C SER A 20 3.80 -0.30 8.98
N PRO A 21 4.95 -0.55 8.32
CA PRO A 21 5.29 0.10 7.06
C PRO A 21 4.16 -0.04 6.03
N ALA A 22 4.01 0.90 5.09
CA ALA A 22 2.93 0.85 4.10
C ALA A 22 2.90 -0.44 3.27
N ASP A 23 4.06 -1.02 2.95
CA ASP A 23 4.24 -2.33 2.28
C ASP A 23 4.63 -3.45 3.28
N GLY A 24 4.28 -3.26 4.55
CA GLY A 24 4.60 -4.16 5.65
C GLY A 24 3.52 -5.21 5.90
N ASP A 25 3.22 -5.46 7.17
CA ASP A 25 2.34 -6.54 7.66
C ASP A 25 0.83 -6.26 7.46
N TRP A 26 0.46 -5.46 6.46
CA TRP A 26 -0.95 -5.18 6.19
C TRP A 26 -1.56 -6.31 5.36
N ASP A 27 -2.80 -6.69 5.68
CA ASP A 27 -3.56 -7.62 4.86
C ASP A 27 -3.99 -6.92 3.57
N GLU A 28 -3.40 -7.33 2.46
CA GLU A 28 -3.66 -6.77 1.13
C GLU A 28 -4.75 -7.58 0.43
N SER A 29 -5.93 -6.99 0.29
CA SER A 29 -7.04 -7.57 -0.44
C SER A 29 -7.26 -6.85 -1.77
N ALA A 30 -6.94 -7.51 -2.88
CA ALA A 30 -7.21 -7.03 -4.22
C ALA A 30 -8.68 -7.26 -4.59
N THR A 31 -9.38 -6.21 -5.02
CA THR A 31 -10.75 -6.27 -5.49
C THR A 31 -10.83 -5.73 -6.91
N ALA A 32 -11.24 -6.59 -7.86
CA ALA A 32 -11.54 -6.18 -9.22
C ALA A 32 -12.94 -5.56 -9.27
N THR A 33 -13.02 -4.30 -9.72
CA THR A 33 -14.29 -3.60 -9.95
C THR A 33 -14.40 -3.20 -11.42
N GLU A 34 -15.59 -2.81 -11.88
CA GLU A 34 -15.80 -2.34 -13.27
C GLU A 34 -14.93 -1.13 -13.64
N ILE A 35 -14.47 -0.37 -12.65
CA ILE A 35 -13.61 0.83 -12.81
C ILE A 35 -12.11 0.47 -12.74
N GLY A 36 -11.76 -0.79 -12.48
CA GLY A 36 -10.40 -1.29 -12.34
C GLY A 36 -10.15 -2.02 -11.02
N GLU A 37 -8.93 -2.53 -10.87
CA GLU A 37 -8.49 -3.23 -9.67
C GLU A 37 -8.09 -2.22 -8.57
N ARG A 38 -8.39 -2.57 -7.32
CA ARG A 38 -8.07 -1.77 -6.14
C ARG A 38 -7.50 -2.67 -5.05
N ILE A 39 -6.47 -2.20 -4.37
CA ILE A 39 -5.92 -2.86 -3.18
C ILE A 39 -6.54 -2.19 -1.96
N THR A 40 -7.07 -3.02 -1.07
CA THR A 40 -7.52 -2.65 0.26
C THR A 40 -6.49 -3.16 1.26
N LEU A 41 -5.92 -2.25 2.04
CA LEU A 41 -5.04 -2.61 3.16
C LEU A 41 -5.87 -2.69 4.44
N SER A 42 -5.87 -3.83 5.08
CA SER A 42 -6.59 -4.09 6.33
C SER A 42 -5.61 -4.46 7.45
N CYS A 43 -5.97 -4.11 8.68
CA CYS A 43 -5.18 -4.47 9.85
C CYS A 43 -5.29 -5.98 10.13
N PRO A 44 -4.17 -6.71 10.33
CA PRO A 44 -4.21 -8.15 10.60
C PRO A 44 -4.85 -8.49 11.96
N ASP A 45 -4.74 -7.60 12.96
CA ASP A 45 -5.24 -7.85 14.31
C ASP A 45 -6.76 -7.63 14.46
N CYS A 46 -7.30 -6.62 13.79
CA CYS A 46 -8.69 -6.18 13.97
C CYS A 46 -9.51 -6.12 12.68
N ALA A 47 -8.92 -6.50 11.54
CA ALA A 47 -9.52 -6.45 10.20
C ALA A 47 -10.03 -5.06 9.77
N THR A 48 -9.64 -3.98 10.47
CA THR A 48 -10.08 -2.64 10.08
C THR A 48 -9.41 -2.20 8.78
N THR A 49 -10.17 -1.64 7.86
CA THR A 49 -9.62 -1.10 6.61
C THR A 49 -8.86 0.20 6.90
N ILE A 50 -7.56 0.19 6.61
CA ILE A 50 -6.66 1.33 6.80
C ILE A 50 -6.72 2.26 5.59
N THR A 51 -6.63 1.69 4.39
CA THR A 51 -6.64 2.47 3.15
C THR A 51 -7.12 1.64 1.98
N ARG A 52 -7.66 2.33 0.96
CA ARG A 52 -8.03 1.75 -0.32
C ARG A 52 -7.35 2.55 -1.40
N ARG A 53 -6.55 1.87 -2.23
CA ARG A 53 -5.75 2.51 -3.28
C ARG A 53 -6.05 1.84 -4.61
N PRO A 54 -6.16 2.59 -5.71
CA PRO A 54 -6.17 1.98 -7.04
C PRO A 54 -4.84 1.27 -7.27
N VAL A 55 -4.82 0.15 -7.99
CA VAL A 55 -3.57 -0.41 -8.51
C VAL A 55 -3.10 0.43 -9.68
N SER A 56 -2.70 1.68 -9.42
CA SER A 56 -1.94 2.42 -10.42
C SER A 56 -0.59 1.73 -10.53
N LYS A 57 -0.47 0.83 -11.50
CA LYS A 57 0.77 0.18 -11.92
C LYS A 57 1.70 1.22 -12.55
N ARG A 58 2.09 2.21 -11.77
CA ARG A 58 3.09 3.24 -12.05
C ARG A 58 3.74 3.62 -10.72
N SER A 59 4.49 2.67 -10.17
CA SER A 59 5.81 3.02 -9.66
C SER A 59 6.57 3.68 -10.81
N VAL A 60 6.50 5.01 -10.89
CA VAL A 60 7.44 5.80 -11.70
C VAL A 60 8.39 6.50 -10.74
N ASP A 61 9.19 5.70 -10.05
CA ASP A 61 10.57 6.12 -9.86
C ASP A 61 11.28 5.96 -11.22
N ALA A 62 12.08 6.97 -11.57
CA ALA A 62 13.03 7.03 -12.69
C ALA A 62 12.51 7.35 -14.11
N VAL A 63 12.22 8.63 -14.37
CA VAL A 63 12.93 9.34 -15.46
C VAL A 63 13.21 10.78 -15.03
N VAL A 64 14.20 10.93 -14.15
CA VAL A 64 15.01 12.15 -14.15
C VAL A 64 16.06 11.91 -15.23
N ALA A 65 15.73 12.29 -16.47
CA ALA A 65 16.73 12.47 -17.51
C ALA A 65 16.51 13.87 -18.06
N SER A 66 17.41 14.75 -17.64
CA SER A 66 17.52 16.15 -17.99
C SER A 66 17.63 16.39 -19.50
N ASP A 67 17.08 17.50 -19.97
CA ASP A 67 17.68 18.38 -21.00
C ASP A 67 17.35 19.82 -20.62
#